data_AF-A0A371P8W3-F1
#
_entry.id   AF-A0A371P8W3-F1
#
_cell.length_a   1.000
_cell.length_b   1.000
_cell.length_c   1.000
_cell.angle_alpha   90.00
_cell.angle_beta   90.00
_cell.angle_gamma   90.00
#
_symmetry.space_group_name_H-M   'P 1'
#
loop_
_entity.id
_entity.type
_entity.pdbx_description
1 polymer ?
#
loop_
_entity_poly.entity_id
_entity_poly.type
_entity_poly.pdbx_seq_one_letter_code
_entity_poly.pdbx_strand_id
1 'polypeptide(L)'
;MNASKAENILSQINSKTKLGDLRTIAKDIKKDHELAMELWSTEQFLPRLLAILIMDKKLLSQEVLNKLDKDMQTHPFDERNNLMDWLMANQLTKDKKTIARMESWENSPSALQRRAFWYYQARLRWTGQTPPDNTADLLSTLEANITQEEPEVQWAMNFLAGWIGVYDENNRARCIELGEKTGLYKDEMVSKGCTPDYLPEFIAIEVNKRNHN
;
A
#
# COMPACT_ATOMS: atom_id res chain seq x y z
N MET A 1 9.82 -26.14 -30.74
CA MET A 1 8.74 -25.91 -29.76
C MET A 1 8.60 -24.41 -29.62
N ASN A 2 7.40 -23.86 -29.82
CA ASN A 2 7.19 -22.43 -29.60
C ASN A 2 7.21 -22.17 -28.10
N ALA A 3 7.97 -21.18 -27.65
CA ALA A 3 8.01 -20.77 -26.26
C ALA A 3 6.61 -20.39 -25.78
N SER A 4 6.27 -20.72 -24.54
CA SER A 4 4.97 -20.36 -23.96
C SER A 4 4.79 -18.84 -23.91
N LYS A 5 3.54 -18.36 -23.79
CA LYS A 5 3.28 -16.92 -23.66
C LYS A 5 4.04 -16.33 -22.45
N ALA A 6 4.08 -17.06 -21.34
CA ALA A 6 4.84 -16.67 -20.15
C ALA A 6 6.35 -16.61 -20.42
N GLU A 7 6.95 -17.60 -21.08
CA GLU A 7 8.39 -17.59 -21.40
C GLU A 7 8.78 -16.38 -22.26
N ASN A 8 7.96 -16.04 -23.26
CA ASN A 8 8.19 -14.87 -24.09
C ASN A 8 8.13 -13.55 -23.28
N ILE A 9 7.22 -13.45 -22.31
CA ILE A 9 7.11 -12.27 -21.45
C ILE A 9 8.27 -12.21 -20.46
N LEU A 10 8.62 -13.33 -19.83
CA LEU A 10 9.73 -13.41 -18.87
C LEU A 10 11.06 -13.04 -19.52
N SER A 11 11.27 -13.39 -20.78
CA SER A 11 12.47 -12.99 -21.53
C SER A 11 12.65 -11.46 -21.68
N GLN A 12 11.58 -10.69 -21.50
CA GLN A 12 11.59 -9.23 -21.57
C GLN A 12 11.86 -8.57 -20.20
N ILE A 13 11.81 -9.33 -19.10
CA ILE A 13 11.95 -8.83 -17.74
C ILE A 13 13.32 -9.22 -17.19
N ASN A 14 14.05 -8.23 -16.69
CA ASN A 14 15.32 -8.41 -16.00
C ASN A 14 15.46 -7.42 -14.84
N SER A 15 16.55 -7.51 -14.07
CA SER A 15 16.79 -6.69 -12.87
C SER A 15 16.82 -5.18 -13.10
N LYS A 16 16.93 -4.70 -14.34
CA LYS A 16 16.90 -3.27 -14.70
C LYS A 16 15.52 -2.77 -15.16
N THR A 17 14.54 -3.67 -15.27
CA THR A 17 13.19 -3.34 -15.73
C THR A 17 12.51 -2.41 -14.73
N LYS A 18 11.97 -1.30 -15.21
CA LYS A 18 11.30 -0.30 -14.37
C LYS A 18 9.81 -0.59 -14.28
N LEU A 19 9.15 -0.03 -13.25
CA LEU A 19 7.70 -0.15 -13.10
C LEU A 19 6.91 0.41 -14.30
N GLY A 20 7.43 1.44 -14.98
CA GLY A 20 6.84 1.97 -16.21
C GLY A 20 6.88 0.99 -17.38
N ASP A 21 7.95 0.19 -17.47
CA ASP A 21 8.10 -0.85 -18.50
C ASP A 21 7.09 -1.97 -18.24
N LEU A 22 6.94 -2.41 -16.98
CA LEU A 22 5.92 -3.39 -16.59
C LEU A 22 4.50 -2.92 -16.95
N ARG A 23 4.20 -1.62 -16.74
CA ARG A 23 2.90 -1.05 -17.16
C ARG A 23 2.71 -1.06 -18.67
N THR A 24 3.78 -0.87 -19.43
CA THR A 24 3.74 -0.95 -20.90
C THR A 24 3.44 -2.38 -21.35
N ILE A 25 4.17 -3.36 -20.81
CA ILE A 25 3.95 -4.79 -21.08
C ILE A 25 2.51 -5.19 -20.70
N ALA A 26 2.05 -4.80 -19.51
CA ALA A 26 0.70 -5.10 -19.04
C ALA A 26 -0.40 -4.51 -19.94
N LYS A 27 -0.17 -3.34 -20.54
CA LYS A 27 -1.11 -2.69 -21.46
C LYS A 27 -1.31 -3.51 -22.73
N ASP A 28 -0.25 -4.12 -23.23
CA ASP A 28 -0.29 -4.96 -24.44
C ASP A 28 -0.97 -6.31 -24.15
N ILE A 29 -0.68 -6.91 -22.99
CA ILE A 29 -1.32 -8.17 -22.54
C ILE A 29 -2.81 -7.95 -22.20
N LYS A 30 -3.14 -6.81 -21.61
CA LYS A 30 -4.42 -6.50 -20.96
C LYS A 30 -4.67 -7.48 -19.79
N LYS A 31 -5.94 -7.76 -19.50
CA LYS A 31 -6.36 -8.67 -18.44
C LYS A 31 -6.23 -10.13 -18.90
N ASP A 32 -5.42 -10.91 -18.20
CA ASP A 32 -5.19 -12.33 -18.44
C ASP A 32 -4.82 -13.01 -17.11
N HIS A 33 -5.83 -13.59 -16.45
CA HIS A 33 -5.64 -14.12 -15.10
C HIS A 33 -4.85 -15.42 -15.07
N GLU A 34 -4.98 -16.28 -16.08
CA GLU A 34 -4.22 -17.53 -16.18
C GLU A 34 -2.73 -17.22 -16.30
N LEU A 35 -2.37 -16.33 -17.24
CA LEU A 35 -1.00 -15.83 -17.38
C LEU A 35 -0.53 -15.12 -16.10
N ALA A 36 -1.39 -14.35 -15.43
CA ALA A 36 -1.04 -13.72 -14.16
C ALA A 36 -0.60 -14.77 -13.13
N MET A 37 -1.32 -15.89 -13.02
CA MET A 37 -0.98 -16.94 -12.06
C MET A 37 0.28 -17.72 -12.48
N GLU A 38 0.53 -17.92 -13.77
CA GLU A 38 1.80 -18.45 -14.27
C GLU A 38 2.98 -17.53 -13.89
N LEU A 39 2.87 -16.23 -14.16
CA LEU A 39 3.89 -15.24 -13.77
C LEU A 39 4.09 -15.18 -12.26
N TRP A 40 2.99 -15.27 -11.49
CA TRP A 40 3.04 -15.27 -10.02
C TRP A 40 3.83 -16.47 -9.47
N SER A 41 3.65 -17.64 -10.09
CA SER A 41 4.29 -18.90 -9.70
C SER A 41 5.80 -18.92 -9.93
N THR A 42 6.36 -17.95 -10.66
CA THR A 42 7.82 -17.83 -10.83
C THR A 42 8.54 -17.39 -9.57
N GLU A 43 7.81 -16.91 -8.55
CA GLU A 43 8.34 -16.38 -7.28
C GLU A 43 9.24 -15.15 -7.40
N GLN A 44 9.45 -14.65 -8.63
CA GLN A 44 10.26 -13.48 -8.89
C GLN A 44 9.45 -12.20 -8.69
N PHE A 45 10.11 -11.18 -8.11
CA PHE A 45 9.47 -9.92 -7.73
C PHE A 45 8.84 -9.16 -8.90
N LEU A 46 9.60 -8.91 -9.98
CA LEU A 46 9.10 -8.15 -11.14
C LEU A 46 7.99 -8.91 -11.91
N PRO A 47 8.09 -10.22 -12.16
CA PRO A 47 6.97 -11.00 -12.69
C PRO A 47 5.72 -10.97 -11.80
N ARG A 48 5.84 -11.04 -10.46
CA ARG A 48 4.69 -10.89 -9.55
C ARG A 48 4.05 -9.50 -9.62
N LEU A 49 4.85 -8.43 -9.76
CA LEU A 49 4.33 -7.08 -10.00
C LEU A 49 3.58 -6.98 -11.34
N LEU A 50 4.07 -7.63 -12.40
CA LEU A 50 3.36 -7.71 -13.69
C LEU A 50 2.08 -8.52 -13.56
N ALA A 51 2.12 -9.68 -12.88
CA ALA A 51 0.95 -10.51 -12.63
C ALA A 51 -0.18 -9.69 -12.01
N ILE A 52 0.12 -8.93 -10.95
CA ILE A 52 -0.86 -8.04 -10.29
C ILE A 52 -1.50 -7.06 -11.27
N LEU A 53 -0.79 -6.55 -12.28
CA LEU A 53 -1.37 -5.61 -13.25
C LEU A 53 -2.39 -6.26 -14.19
N ILE A 54 -2.25 -7.56 -14.46
CA ILE A 54 -3.04 -8.28 -15.46
C ILE A 54 -4.07 -9.26 -14.85
N MET A 55 -4.07 -9.45 -13.52
CA MET A 55 -5.07 -10.24 -12.79
C MET A 55 -6.50 -9.74 -13.03
N ASP A 56 -7.46 -10.67 -13.02
CA ASP A 56 -8.88 -10.32 -12.91
C ASP A 56 -9.30 -10.23 -11.44
N LYS A 57 -9.54 -9.01 -10.95
CA LYS A 57 -10.10 -8.75 -9.60
C LYS A 57 -11.34 -9.58 -9.26
N LYS A 58 -12.16 -9.97 -10.25
CA LYS A 58 -13.35 -10.80 -10.02
C LYS A 58 -13.01 -12.21 -9.51
N LEU A 59 -11.79 -12.67 -9.75
CA LEU A 59 -11.28 -13.98 -9.34
C LEU A 59 -10.48 -13.91 -8.03
N LEU A 60 -10.28 -12.72 -7.45
CA LEU A 60 -9.63 -12.55 -6.16
C LEU A 60 -10.62 -12.84 -5.03
N SER A 61 -10.84 -14.12 -4.73
CA SER A 61 -11.55 -14.57 -3.53
C SER A 61 -10.69 -14.33 -2.27
N GLN A 62 -11.28 -14.44 -1.08
CA GLN A 62 -10.51 -14.33 0.17
C GLN A 62 -9.42 -15.42 0.26
N GLU A 63 -9.71 -16.63 -0.22
CA GLU A 63 -8.74 -17.73 -0.27
C GLU A 63 -7.56 -17.40 -1.19
N VAL A 64 -7.84 -16.86 -2.39
CA VAL A 64 -6.80 -16.42 -3.33
C VAL A 64 -5.97 -15.31 -2.69
N LEU A 65 -6.60 -14.31 -2.08
CA LEU A 65 -5.89 -13.20 -1.41
C LEU A 65 -5.00 -13.69 -0.25
N ASN A 66 -5.48 -14.64 0.56
CA ASN A 66 -4.68 -15.24 1.62
C ASN A 66 -3.49 -16.03 1.07
N LYS A 67 -3.64 -16.69 -0.09
CA LYS A 67 -2.54 -17.36 -0.77
C LYS A 67 -1.52 -16.35 -1.30
N LEU A 68 -1.98 -15.29 -1.99
CA LEU A 68 -1.09 -14.24 -2.48
C LEU A 68 -0.32 -13.58 -1.35
N ASP A 69 -0.97 -13.28 -0.22
CA ASP A 69 -0.31 -12.77 0.98
C ASP A 69 0.79 -13.72 1.47
N LYS A 70 0.46 -14.99 1.69
CA LYS A 70 1.43 -16.00 2.12
C LYS A 70 2.62 -16.10 1.16
N ASP A 71 2.35 -16.04 -0.14
CA ASP A 71 3.39 -16.05 -1.16
C ASP A 71 4.25 -14.78 -1.13
N MET A 72 3.67 -13.60 -0.84
CA MET A 72 4.43 -12.36 -0.66
C MET A 72 5.40 -12.45 0.52
N GLN A 73 5.07 -13.20 1.57
CA GLN A 73 5.96 -13.39 2.73
C GLN A 73 7.28 -14.08 2.39
N THR A 74 7.43 -14.68 1.21
CA THR A 74 8.71 -15.26 0.75
C THR A 74 9.69 -14.21 0.23
N HIS A 75 9.24 -12.96 0.05
CA HIS A 75 10.08 -11.85 -0.39
C HIS A 75 10.72 -11.08 0.77
N PRO A 76 11.83 -10.37 0.53
CA PRO A 76 12.37 -9.37 1.44
C PRO A 76 11.31 -8.33 1.85
N PHE A 77 11.51 -7.71 3.01
CA PHE A 77 10.57 -6.76 3.64
C PHE A 77 10.05 -5.68 2.68
N ASP A 78 10.93 -5.01 1.95
CA ASP A 78 10.54 -3.94 1.02
C ASP A 78 9.75 -4.46 -0.18
N GLU A 79 10.11 -5.64 -0.69
CA GLU A 79 9.44 -6.26 -1.83
C GLU A 79 8.04 -6.74 -1.46
N ARG A 80 7.86 -7.40 -0.30
CA ARG A 80 6.53 -7.84 0.14
C ARG A 80 5.58 -6.66 0.39
N ASN A 81 6.08 -5.57 0.97
CA ASN A 81 5.31 -4.35 1.19
C ASN A 81 4.92 -3.71 -0.15
N ASN A 82 5.86 -3.64 -1.09
CA ASN A 82 5.57 -3.14 -2.44
C ASN A 82 4.55 -4.01 -3.17
N LEU A 83 4.66 -5.34 -3.11
CA LEU A 83 3.68 -6.25 -3.71
C LEU A 83 2.26 -6.02 -3.14
N MET A 84 2.13 -5.87 -1.83
CA MET A 84 0.83 -5.61 -1.19
C MET A 84 0.26 -4.23 -1.58
N ASP A 85 1.08 -3.18 -1.52
CA ASP A 85 0.68 -1.83 -1.92
C ASP A 85 0.29 -1.77 -3.41
N TRP A 86 1.00 -2.51 -4.26
CA TRP A 86 0.72 -2.66 -5.68
C TRP A 86 -0.57 -3.43 -5.95
N LEU A 87 -0.82 -4.51 -5.20
CA LEU A 87 -2.08 -5.28 -5.27
C LEU A 87 -3.26 -4.42 -4.85
N MET A 88 -3.14 -3.66 -3.77
CA MET A 88 -4.17 -2.74 -3.29
C MET A 88 -4.50 -1.66 -4.33
N ALA A 89 -3.47 -1.00 -4.89
CA ALA A 89 -3.64 0.10 -5.83
C ALA A 89 -4.20 -0.35 -7.20
N ASN A 90 -3.83 -1.54 -7.68
CA ASN A 90 -4.20 -2.00 -9.02
C ASN A 90 -5.41 -2.94 -9.03
N GLN A 91 -5.69 -3.66 -7.94
CA GLN A 91 -6.78 -4.64 -7.88
C GLN A 91 -7.81 -4.32 -6.80
N LEU A 92 -7.40 -4.19 -5.53
CA LEU A 92 -8.36 -4.16 -4.41
C LEU A 92 -9.22 -2.90 -4.35
N THR A 93 -8.70 -1.77 -4.82
CA THR A 93 -9.43 -0.48 -4.82
C THR A 93 -10.37 -0.32 -6.02
N LYS A 94 -10.53 -1.35 -6.86
CA LYS A 94 -11.20 -1.22 -8.18
C LYS A 94 -12.65 -1.69 -8.20
N ASP A 95 -13.17 -2.29 -7.13
CA ASP A 95 -14.58 -2.63 -7.02
C ASP A 95 -15.04 -2.75 -5.55
N LYS A 96 -16.35 -2.65 -5.32
CA LYS A 96 -16.94 -2.65 -3.97
C LYS A 96 -16.68 -3.93 -3.18
N LYS A 97 -16.60 -5.10 -3.83
CA LYS A 97 -16.40 -6.38 -3.13
C LYS A 97 -14.97 -6.51 -2.63
N THR A 98 -14.00 -6.09 -3.43
CA THR A 98 -12.59 -6.12 -3.04
C THR A 98 -12.27 -5.04 -1.99
N ILE A 99 -12.91 -3.86 -2.08
CA ILE A 99 -12.85 -2.83 -1.03
C ILE A 99 -13.39 -3.38 0.30
N ALA A 100 -14.59 -3.96 0.32
CA ALA A 100 -15.19 -4.47 1.56
C ALA A 100 -14.34 -5.55 2.25
N ARG A 101 -13.62 -6.38 1.48
CA ARG A 101 -12.67 -7.36 2.05
C ARG A 101 -11.46 -6.66 2.67
N MET A 102 -10.87 -5.71 1.96
CA MET A 102 -9.74 -4.94 2.48
C MET A 102 -10.13 -4.14 3.73
N GLU A 103 -11.36 -3.62 3.79
CA GLU A 103 -11.90 -2.94 4.98
C GLU A 103 -12.07 -3.87 6.18
N SER A 104 -12.27 -5.17 5.97
CA SER A 104 -12.33 -6.15 7.08
C SER A 104 -10.96 -6.54 7.66
N TRP A 105 -9.86 -6.02 7.10
CA TRP A 105 -8.51 -6.45 7.47
C TRP A 105 -7.88 -5.69 8.62
N GLU A 106 -8.57 -4.73 9.24
CA GLU A 106 -8.05 -3.95 10.38
C GLU A 106 -7.40 -4.83 11.46
N ASN A 107 -8.04 -5.95 11.80
CA ASN A 107 -7.56 -6.92 12.80
C ASN A 107 -7.13 -8.26 12.19
N SER A 108 -6.71 -8.27 10.91
CA SER A 108 -6.23 -9.49 10.26
C SER A 108 -5.01 -10.07 11.00
N PRO A 109 -4.87 -11.41 11.10
CA PRO A 109 -3.63 -12.00 11.61
C PRO A 109 -2.42 -11.71 10.72
N SER A 110 -2.62 -11.33 9.45
CA SER A 110 -1.52 -10.94 8.55
C SER A 110 -1.22 -9.45 8.64
N ALA A 111 0.05 -9.14 8.89
CA ALA A 111 0.56 -7.77 8.90
C ALA A 111 0.41 -7.08 7.53
N LEU A 112 0.58 -7.79 6.41
CA LEU A 112 0.39 -7.20 5.07
C LEU A 112 -1.07 -6.80 4.83
N GLN A 113 -2.03 -7.60 5.28
CA GLN A 113 -3.45 -7.26 5.19
C GLN A 113 -3.80 -6.05 6.07
N ARG A 114 -3.29 -6.00 7.32
CA ARG A 114 -3.46 -4.82 8.18
C ARG A 114 -2.83 -3.57 7.55
N ARG A 115 -1.62 -3.68 6.99
CA ARG A 115 -0.97 -2.60 6.23
C ARG A 115 -1.86 -2.08 5.11
N ALA A 116 -2.43 -2.97 4.29
CA ALA A 116 -3.30 -2.59 3.18
C ALA A 116 -4.56 -1.85 3.66
N PHE A 117 -5.17 -2.27 4.78
CA PHE A 117 -6.28 -1.57 5.41
C PHE A 117 -5.88 -0.13 5.79
N TRP A 118 -4.83 0.04 6.59
CA TRP A 118 -4.40 1.35 7.07
C TRP A 118 -3.95 2.28 5.93
N TYR A 119 -3.22 1.74 4.97
CA TYR A 119 -2.77 2.51 3.82
C TYR A 119 -3.95 2.93 2.92
N TYR A 120 -4.97 2.09 2.77
CA TYR A 120 -6.21 2.48 2.09
C TYR A 120 -6.94 3.61 2.82
N GLN A 121 -7.08 3.54 4.16
CA GLN A 121 -7.67 4.63 4.95
C GLN A 121 -6.92 5.95 4.77
N ALA A 122 -5.58 5.90 4.66
CA ALA A 122 -4.76 7.06 4.38
C ALA A 122 -5.02 7.61 2.97
N ARG A 123 -5.12 6.75 1.95
CA ARG A 123 -5.41 7.17 0.56
C ARG A 123 -6.76 7.85 0.39
N LEU A 124 -7.77 7.48 1.18
CA LEU A 124 -9.06 8.16 1.20
C LEU A 124 -8.96 9.62 1.67
N ARG A 125 -7.89 9.97 2.41
CA ARG A 125 -7.68 11.30 3.02
C ARG A 125 -6.60 12.13 2.35
N TRP A 126 -5.59 11.47 1.77
CA TRP A 126 -4.44 12.07 1.06
C TRP A 126 -4.83 13.18 0.10
N THR A 127 -5.98 13.07 -0.57
CA THR A 127 -6.35 13.98 -1.67
C THR A 127 -7.13 15.19 -1.20
N GLY A 128 -7.39 15.31 0.11
CA GLY A 128 -8.26 16.33 0.69
C GLY A 128 -9.75 16.15 0.34
N GLN A 129 -10.13 14.99 -0.19
CA GLN A 129 -11.54 14.63 -0.37
C GLN A 129 -12.17 14.29 0.99
N THR A 130 -13.49 14.46 1.10
CA THR A 130 -14.23 14.10 2.31
C THR A 130 -14.15 12.59 2.55
N PRO A 131 -13.48 12.13 3.61
CA PRO A 131 -13.40 10.71 3.93
C PRO A 131 -14.71 10.20 4.54
N PRO A 132 -14.86 8.87 4.72
CA PRO A 132 -15.91 8.31 5.56
C PRO A 132 -15.84 8.88 6.98
N ASP A 133 -17.00 8.91 7.65
CA ASP A 133 -17.13 9.37 9.04
C ASP A 133 -16.64 8.30 10.03
N ASN A 134 -15.34 8.00 9.98
CA ASN A 134 -14.66 7.03 10.84
C ASN A 134 -13.34 7.55 11.41
N THR A 135 -13.02 8.85 11.23
CA THR A 135 -11.75 9.44 11.68
C THR A 135 -11.58 9.35 13.20
N ALA A 136 -12.66 9.54 13.98
CA ALA A 136 -12.59 9.48 15.44
C ALA A 136 -12.18 8.08 15.94
N ASP A 137 -12.74 7.02 15.35
CA ASP A 137 -12.43 5.63 15.71
C ASP A 137 -10.99 5.28 15.29
N LEU A 138 -10.60 5.64 14.06
CA LEU A 138 -9.24 5.39 13.57
C LEU A 138 -8.18 6.05 14.46
N LEU A 139 -8.37 7.30 14.88
CA LEU A 139 -7.43 7.99 15.77
C LEU A 139 -7.35 7.33 17.15
N SER A 140 -8.48 6.85 17.68
CA SER A 140 -8.50 6.15 18.96
C SER A 140 -7.72 4.83 18.88
N THR A 141 -7.86 4.09 17.76
CA THR A 141 -7.07 2.88 17.49
C THR A 141 -5.58 3.19 17.30
N LEU A 142 -5.25 4.27 16.57
CA LEU A 142 -3.86 4.72 16.37
C LEU A 142 -3.17 5.00 17.72
N GLU A 143 -3.80 5.80 18.57
CA GLU A 143 -3.27 6.18 19.89
C GLU A 143 -3.07 5.00 20.83
N ALA A 144 -3.93 3.99 20.74
CA ALA A 144 -3.85 2.79 21.56
C ALA A 144 -2.76 1.82 21.10
N ASN A 145 -2.60 1.65 19.77
CA ASN A 145 -1.96 0.45 19.24
C ASN A 145 -0.72 0.70 18.36
N ILE A 146 -0.48 1.92 17.84
CA ILE A 146 0.55 2.16 16.80
C ILE A 146 1.96 1.69 17.19
N THR A 147 2.35 1.83 18.46
CA THR A 147 3.68 1.44 18.94
C THR A 147 3.83 -0.07 19.20
N GLN A 148 2.73 -0.81 19.19
CA GLN A 148 2.68 -2.26 19.40
C GLN A 148 2.53 -3.04 18.09
N GLU A 149 2.37 -2.34 16.98
CA GLU A 149 2.16 -2.95 15.67
C GLU A 149 3.47 -3.32 14.96
N GLU A 150 3.35 -4.24 14.00
CA GLU A 150 4.46 -4.63 13.14
C GLU A 150 4.94 -3.45 12.30
N PRO A 151 6.26 -3.33 11.97
CA PRO A 151 6.81 -2.14 11.32
C PRO A 151 6.10 -1.74 10.02
N GLU A 152 5.69 -2.72 9.21
CA GLU A 152 4.95 -2.48 7.96
C GLU A 152 3.54 -1.91 8.18
N VAL A 153 2.89 -2.23 9.31
CA VAL A 153 1.57 -1.71 9.70
C VAL A 153 1.72 -0.35 10.37
N GLN A 154 2.69 -0.23 11.28
CA GLN A 154 3.04 1.00 11.98
C GLN A 154 3.31 2.16 11.02
N TRP A 155 4.03 1.91 9.93
CA TRP A 155 4.26 2.94 8.91
C TRP A 155 2.95 3.39 8.24
N ALA A 156 2.06 2.46 7.89
CA ALA A 156 0.78 2.80 7.26
C ALA A 156 -0.17 3.54 8.22
N MET A 157 -0.14 3.17 9.51
CA MET A 157 -0.83 3.87 10.59
C MET A 157 -0.32 5.30 10.76
N ASN A 158 1.00 5.47 10.80
CA ASN A 158 1.64 6.78 10.87
C ASN A 158 1.28 7.63 9.64
N PHE A 159 1.36 7.04 8.44
CA PHE A 159 0.98 7.72 7.20
C PHE A 159 -0.48 8.18 7.19
N LEU A 160 -1.41 7.38 7.73
CA LEU A 160 -2.80 7.80 7.95
C LEU A 160 -2.88 9.01 8.89
N ALA A 161 -2.22 8.95 10.06
CA ALA A 161 -2.23 10.05 11.04
C ALA A 161 -1.70 11.35 10.42
N GLY A 162 -0.66 11.26 9.60
CA GLY A 162 -0.11 12.39 8.85
C GLY A 162 -1.17 13.04 7.95
N TRP A 163 -1.87 12.27 7.12
CA TRP A 163 -2.90 12.81 6.23
C TRP A 163 -4.15 13.30 6.93
N ILE A 164 -4.54 12.69 8.06
CA ILE A 164 -5.57 13.27 8.94
C ILE A 164 -5.10 14.65 9.40
N GLY A 165 -3.90 14.78 9.97
CA GLY A 165 -3.43 16.06 10.50
C GLY A 165 -3.23 17.15 9.44
N VAL A 166 -2.91 16.77 8.20
CA VAL A 166 -2.77 17.73 7.08
C VAL A 166 -4.13 18.34 6.70
N TYR A 167 -5.17 17.53 6.55
CA TYR A 167 -6.44 17.97 5.96
C TYR A 167 -7.59 18.20 6.96
N ASP A 168 -7.53 17.58 8.14
CA ASP A 168 -8.54 17.73 9.19
C ASP A 168 -7.98 18.64 10.31
N GLU A 169 -8.28 19.94 10.20
CA GLU A 169 -7.76 20.94 11.14
C GLU A 169 -8.20 20.70 12.58
N ASN A 170 -9.39 20.11 12.77
CA ASN A 170 -9.92 19.81 14.10
C ASN A 170 -9.13 18.70 14.80
N ASN A 171 -8.56 17.77 14.02
CA ASN A 171 -7.74 16.66 14.53
C ASN A 171 -6.23 16.89 14.39
N ARG A 172 -5.79 18.00 13.77
CA ARG A 172 -4.36 18.29 13.53
C ARG A 172 -3.52 18.24 14.79
N ALA A 173 -3.96 18.93 15.85
CA ALA A 173 -3.23 18.96 17.12
C ALA A 173 -3.07 17.55 17.72
N ARG A 174 -4.11 16.72 17.61
CA ARG A 174 -4.13 15.33 18.09
C ARG A 174 -3.11 14.46 17.34
N CYS A 175 -2.99 14.62 16.02
CA CYS A 175 -1.99 13.90 15.22
C CYS A 175 -0.54 14.35 15.51
N ILE A 176 -0.34 15.65 15.78
CA ILE A 176 0.98 16.17 16.18
C ILE A 176 1.38 15.59 17.54
N GLU A 177 0.48 15.63 18.53
CA GLU A 177 0.72 15.07 19.86
C GLU A 177 1.02 13.57 19.82
N LEU A 178 0.32 12.81 18.95
CA LEU A 178 0.63 11.40 18.71
C LEU A 178 2.08 11.21 18.23
N GLY A 179 2.55 12.04 17.29
CA GLY A 179 3.93 11.99 16.81
C GLY A 179 4.95 12.35 17.88
N GLU A 180 4.71 13.40 18.65
CA GLU A 180 5.57 13.82 19.75
C GLU A 180 5.68 12.74 20.83
N LYS A 181 4.56 12.13 21.21
CA LYS A 181 4.49 11.08 22.22
C LYS A 181 5.19 9.79 21.78
N THR A 182 5.01 9.39 20.52
CA THR A 182 5.53 8.12 20.00
C THR A 182 6.99 8.23 19.56
N GLY A 183 7.43 9.39 19.09
CA GLY A 183 8.78 9.62 18.58
C GLY A 183 9.12 8.82 17.30
N LEU A 184 8.12 8.19 16.67
CA LEU A 184 8.33 7.37 15.47
C LEU A 184 8.94 8.20 14.33
N TYR A 185 9.95 7.65 13.67
CA TYR A 185 10.61 8.22 12.50
C TYR A 185 11.33 9.57 12.71
N LYS A 186 11.48 10.03 13.97
CA LYS A 186 12.06 11.34 14.30
C LYS A 186 13.51 11.52 13.82
N ASP A 187 14.33 10.47 13.93
CA ASP A 187 15.75 10.52 13.60
C ASP A 187 16.06 9.97 12.19
N GLU A 188 15.04 9.70 11.38
CA GLU A 188 15.24 9.18 10.04
C GLU A 188 15.71 10.26 9.07
N MET A 189 16.82 9.98 8.40
CA MET A 189 17.34 10.89 7.38
C MET A 189 16.59 10.71 6.06
N VAL A 190 15.88 11.74 5.63
CA VAL A 190 15.27 11.79 4.30
C VAL A 190 16.14 12.50 3.29
N SER A 191 16.11 12.02 2.05
CA SER A 191 16.79 12.69 0.94
C SER A 191 16.23 14.09 0.70
N LYS A 192 17.07 14.99 0.17
CA LYS A 192 16.68 16.38 -0.12
C LYS A 192 15.44 16.42 -1.02
N GLY A 193 14.39 17.09 -0.55
CA GLY A 193 13.12 17.26 -1.27
C GLY A 193 12.03 16.25 -0.90
N CYS A 194 12.36 15.21 -0.11
CA CYS A 194 11.38 14.32 0.48
C CYS A 194 10.82 14.89 1.79
N THR A 195 9.58 14.57 2.11
CA THR A 195 8.98 14.88 3.41
C THR A 195 9.34 13.76 4.41
N PRO A 196 9.80 14.08 5.63
CA PRO A 196 10.05 13.08 6.68
C PRO A 196 8.75 12.43 7.16
N ASP A 197 8.83 11.21 7.69
CA ASP A 197 7.67 10.50 8.24
C ASP A 197 7.35 10.89 9.70
N TYR A 198 8.21 11.67 10.37
CA TYR A 198 7.92 12.19 11.71
C TYR A 198 6.71 13.14 11.68
N LEU A 199 5.59 12.75 12.32
CA LEU A 199 4.29 13.42 12.14
C LEU A 199 4.31 14.94 12.31
N PRO A 200 4.94 15.53 13.35
CA PRO A 200 4.96 16.99 13.49
C PRO A 200 5.60 17.70 12.30
N GLU A 201 6.73 17.18 11.80
CA GLU A 201 7.41 17.74 10.63
C GLU A 201 6.67 17.45 9.33
N PHE A 202 6.18 16.22 9.15
CA PHE A 202 5.37 15.81 8.01
C PHE A 202 4.17 16.75 7.83
N ILE A 203 3.37 16.92 8.89
CA ILE A 203 2.15 17.72 8.88
C ILE A 203 2.49 19.18 8.57
N ALA A 204 3.50 19.75 9.24
CA ALA A 204 3.91 21.13 9.00
C ALA A 204 4.34 21.37 7.53
N ILE A 205 5.16 20.49 6.98
CA ILE A 205 5.67 20.60 5.61
C ILE A 205 4.53 20.44 4.59
N GLU A 206 3.68 19.41 4.73
CA GLU A 206 2.61 19.13 3.76
C GLU A 206 1.48 20.18 3.81
N VAL A 207 1.17 20.73 4.99
CA VAL A 207 0.26 21.89 5.10
C VAL A 207 0.84 23.10 4.38
N ASN A 208 2.12 23.42 4.60
CA ASN A 208 2.77 24.55 3.94
C ASN A 208 2.79 24.40 2.40
N LYS A 209 3.08 23.21 1.87
CA LYS A 209 3.04 22.94 0.42
C LYS A 209 1.66 23.18 -0.20
N ARG A 210 0.58 23.03 0.57
CA ARG A 210 -0.81 23.17 0.10
C ARG A 210 -1.36 24.59 0.24
N ASN A 211 -0.86 25.36 1.19
CA ASN A 211 -1.23 26.76 1.36
C ASN A 211 -0.55 27.70 0.35
N HIS A 212 0.51 27.23 -0.33
CA HIS A 212 1.29 27.98 -1.30
C HIS A 212 1.02 27.58 -2.77
N ASN A 213 -0.01 26.79 -3.02
CA ASN A 213 -0.54 26.46 -4.35
C ASN A 213 -1.97 26.96 -4.50
#